data_AF-A0AAD8HNZ5-F1
#
_entry.id   AF-A0AAD8HNZ5-F1
#
_cell.length_a   1.000
_cell.length_b   1.000
_cell.length_c   1.000
_cell.angle_alpha   90.00
_cell.angle_beta   90.00
_cell.angle_gamma   90.00
#
_symmetry.space_group_name_H-M   'P 1'
#
loop_
_entity.id
_entity.type
_entity.pdbx_description
1 polymer ?
#
loop_
_entity_poly.entity_id
_entity_poly.type
_entity_poly.pdbx_seq_one_letter_code
_entity_poly.pdbx_strand_id
1 'polypeptide(L)'
;MTSLALRIAKHLNIAVFTKTHFPIVAGSSRLYSTASSDTENDIDADKVDDFFPQKQELELQGVDPQKGWGFRGVHKAIICGKIGNVPVQKILRNGRTVTIFTVGTGGMFDQRNIGSKDLPKPAQWHRIAVHNDELGAYAVQQLVKNSSVFVEGDIETRVYNDSINGTVKNIPEICVRRDGRIRLIKTGESVSNISLDELREGLF
;
A
#
# COMPACT_ATOMS: atom_id res chain seq x y z
N MET A 1 -0.83 21.80 68.46
CA MET A 1 -2.13 21.63 69.15
C MET A 1 -3.22 22.19 68.25
N THR A 2 -4.32 21.43 68.07
CA THR A 2 -5.61 21.75 67.42
C THR A 2 -5.57 22.07 65.91
N SER A 3 -5.88 21.14 65.00
CA SER A 3 -7.21 20.58 64.64
C SER A 3 -8.19 21.62 64.10
N LEU A 4 -8.59 21.48 62.82
CA LEU A 4 -10.00 21.46 62.42
C LEU A 4 -10.13 20.97 60.97
N ALA A 5 -10.91 19.91 60.81
CA ALA A 5 -11.31 19.30 59.56
C ALA A 5 -12.50 20.05 58.94
N LEU A 6 -12.60 20.07 57.61
CA LEU A 6 -13.89 20.19 56.92
C LEU A 6 -13.87 19.47 55.57
N ARG A 7 -14.75 18.48 55.48
CA ARG A 7 -15.14 17.72 54.29
C ARG A 7 -16.21 18.50 53.52
N ILE A 8 -16.09 18.60 52.19
CA ILE A 8 -17.26 18.70 51.29
C ILE A 8 -16.99 17.82 50.07
N ALA A 9 -18.01 17.08 49.67
CA ALA A 9 -17.97 15.95 48.75
C ALA A 9 -18.81 16.22 47.49
N LYS A 10 -18.60 15.35 46.48
CA LYS A 10 -19.52 14.93 45.40
C LYS A 10 -19.76 15.90 44.23
N HIS A 11 -19.24 15.53 43.05
CA HIS A 11 -20.05 14.94 41.98
C HIS A 11 -19.13 14.39 40.86
N LEU A 12 -18.97 13.07 40.80
CA LEU A 12 -18.46 12.34 39.63
C LEU A 12 -19.66 11.60 39.03
N ASN A 13 -20.09 12.01 37.84
CA ASN A 13 -21.09 11.27 37.06
C ASN A 13 -20.38 10.17 36.28
N ILE A 14 -20.55 8.94 36.74
CA ILE A 14 -20.12 7.71 36.06
C ILE A 14 -21.28 7.26 35.18
N ALA A 15 -21.12 7.31 33.86
CA ALA A 15 -22.05 6.68 32.94
C ALA A 15 -21.77 5.18 32.87
N VAL A 16 -22.70 4.38 33.39
CA VAL A 16 -22.71 2.92 33.28
C VAL A 16 -23.30 2.55 31.93
N PHE A 17 -22.51 1.89 31.07
CA PHE A 17 -22.99 1.36 29.79
C PHE A 17 -23.58 -0.03 30.01
N THR A 18 -24.90 -0.14 29.96
CA THR A 18 -25.64 -1.40 30.11
C THR A 18 -25.62 -2.19 28.80
N LYS A 19 -25.16 -3.45 28.87
CA LYS A 19 -25.28 -4.47 27.82
C LYS A 19 -26.75 -4.70 27.47
N THR A 20 -27.10 -4.63 26.19
CA THR A 20 -28.37 -5.14 25.67
C THR A 20 -28.13 -6.37 24.80
N HIS A 21 -28.85 -7.44 25.17
CA HIS A 21 -28.97 -8.73 24.49
C HIS A 21 -29.88 -8.57 23.26
N PHE A 22 -29.46 -9.08 22.10
CA PHE A 22 -30.35 -9.27 20.95
C PHE A 22 -30.86 -10.71 20.95
N PRO A 23 -32.19 -10.97 20.84
CA PRO A 23 -32.70 -12.32 20.75
C PRO A 23 -32.64 -12.83 19.30
N ILE A 24 -32.25 -14.09 19.19
CA ILE A 24 -32.40 -14.94 18.00
C ILE A 24 -33.89 -15.27 17.86
N VAL A 25 -34.48 -15.04 16.69
CA VAL A 25 -35.77 -15.63 16.32
C VAL A 25 -35.65 -16.28 14.95
N ALA A 26 -35.79 -17.60 14.95
CA ALA A 26 -36.06 -18.44 13.80
C ALA A 26 -37.58 -18.51 13.57
N GLY A 27 -38.01 -18.69 12.30
CA GLY A 27 -39.41 -18.95 11.92
C GLY A 27 -39.79 -18.11 10.70
N SER A 28 -39.77 -18.66 9.49
CA SER A 28 -40.81 -19.50 8.90
C SER A 28 -42.08 -18.74 8.52
N SER A 29 -42.23 -18.57 7.20
CA SER A 29 -43.45 -18.82 6.41
C SER A 29 -44.71 -17.94 6.57
N ARG A 30 -45.14 -17.45 5.39
CA ARG A 30 -46.51 -17.15 4.91
C ARG A 30 -47.02 -15.70 4.95
N LEU A 31 -46.99 -15.12 3.75
CA LEU A 31 -48.05 -14.45 2.97
C LEU A 31 -49.34 -14.00 3.69
N TYR A 32 -49.73 -12.75 3.41
CA TYR A 32 -51.12 -12.33 3.29
C TYR A 32 -51.33 -11.50 2.01
N SER A 33 -52.46 -11.78 1.37
CA SER A 33 -52.92 -11.33 0.05
C SER A 33 -53.76 -10.05 0.10
N THR A 34 -53.85 -9.35 -1.04
CA THR A 34 -55.01 -8.60 -1.58
C THR A 34 -54.67 -8.29 -3.05
N ALA A 35 -55.50 -8.33 -4.09
CA ALA A 35 -56.93 -8.46 -4.27
C ALA A 35 -57.21 -8.99 -5.70
N SER A 36 -58.47 -9.37 -5.91
CA SER A 36 -59.15 -9.91 -7.09
C SER A 36 -59.14 -9.03 -8.35
N SER A 37 -59.08 -9.67 -9.52
CA SER A 37 -60.01 -9.44 -10.64
C SER A 37 -59.83 -10.52 -11.72
N ASP A 38 -60.91 -11.22 -12.02
CA ASP A 38 -61.00 -12.22 -13.09
C ASP A 38 -61.03 -11.54 -14.48
N THR A 39 -60.19 -12.04 -15.38
CA THR A 39 -60.47 -12.04 -16.83
C THR A 39 -59.64 -13.15 -17.48
N GLU A 40 -60.32 -14.21 -17.93
CA GLU A 40 -59.78 -15.21 -18.84
C GLU A 40 -59.52 -14.56 -20.20
N ASN A 41 -58.32 -14.76 -20.74
CA ASN A 41 -58.01 -14.65 -22.16
C ASN A 41 -56.76 -15.49 -22.46
N ASP A 42 -56.97 -16.61 -23.16
CA ASP A 42 -55.93 -17.45 -23.74
C ASP A 42 -55.22 -16.70 -24.87
N ILE A 43 -53.93 -16.35 -24.71
CA ILE A 43 -52.99 -16.09 -25.82
C ILE A 43 -51.55 -16.48 -25.38
N ASP A 44 -51.01 -17.49 -26.08
CA ASP A 44 -49.62 -17.85 -26.36
C ASP A 44 -48.55 -17.79 -25.26
N ALA A 45 -48.06 -18.98 -24.93
CA ALA A 45 -46.81 -19.22 -24.21
C ALA A 45 -45.59 -18.87 -25.10
N ASP A 46 -45.28 -17.58 -25.21
CA ASP A 46 -43.97 -17.13 -25.68
C ASP A 46 -43.03 -16.88 -24.49
N LYS A 47 -41.99 -17.71 -24.45
CA LYS A 47 -40.86 -17.66 -23.51
C LYS A 47 -40.22 -16.28 -23.48
N VAL A 48 -40.34 -15.59 -22.36
CA VAL A 48 -39.43 -14.49 -22.01
C VAL A 48 -38.99 -14.70 -20.56
N ASP A 49 -38.34 -15.84 -20.30
CA ASP A 49 -37.60 -16.04 -19.07
C ASP A 49 -36.34 -15.16 -19.13
N ASP A 50 -36.43 -14.00 -18.49
CA ASP A 50 -35.39 -13.45 -17.63
C ASP A 50 -33.98 -13.37 -18.23
N PHE A 51 -33.81 -12.42 -19.15
CA PHE A 51 -32.52 -11.79 -19.44
C PHE A 51 -32.08 -10.89 -18.26
N PHE A 52 -32.03 -11.42 -17.04
CA PHE A 52 -31.24 -10.80 -15.99
C PHE A 52 -29.78 -11.15 -16.27
N PRO A 53 -28.90 -10.19 -16.63
CA PRO A 53 -27.48 -10.48 -16.63
C PRO A 53 -27.16 -10.88 -15.20
N GLN A 54 -26.77 -12.13 -14.99
CA GLN A 54 -26.22 -12.60 -13.73
C GLN A 54 -25.20 -11.55 -13.33
N LYS A 55 -25.49 -10.85 -12.23
CA LYS A 55 -24.54 -9.96 -11.59
C LYS A 55 -23.34 -10.85 -11.30
N GLN A 56 -22.33 -10.79 -12.16
CA GLN A 56 -21.05 -11.46 -11.94
C GLN A 56 -20.63 -10.99 -10.56
N GLU A 57 -20.75 -11.89 -9.60
CA GLU A 57 -20.24 -11.67 -8.27
C GLU A 57 -18.74 -11.48 -8.49
N LEU A 58 -18.29 -10.22 -8.37
CA LEU A 58 -16.88 -9.89 -8.51
C LEU A 58 -16.17 -10.66 -7.41
N GLU A 59 -15.51 -11.77 -7.77
CA GLU A 59 -14.62 -12.43 -6.85
C GLU A 59 -13.58 -11.40 -6.43
N LEU A 60 -13.67 -10.97 -5.17
CA LEU A 60 -12.63 -10.18 -4.55
C LEU A 60 -11.39 -11.06 -4.60
N GLN A 61 -10.51 -10.82 -5.56
CA GLN A 61 -9.29 -11.58 -5.78
C GLN A 61 -8.35 -11.37 -4.61
N GLY A 62 -8.63 -12.06 -3.50
CA GLY A 62 -7.86 -12.02 -2.28
C GLY A 62 -6.47 -12.57 -2.54
N VAL A 63 -5.46 -11.89 -2.01
CA VAL A 63 -4.12 -12.46 -1.95
C VAL A 63 -4.18 -13.66 -1.01
N ASP A 64 -3.92 -14.86 -1.52
CA ASP A 64 -3.79 -16.05 -0.69
C ASP A 64 -2.64 -15.85 0.31
N PRO A 65 -2.92 -15.79 1.63
CA PRO A 65 -1.90 -15.52 2.65
C PRO A 65 -0.86 -16.64 2.78
N GLN A 66 -1.18 -17.87 2.36
CA GLN A 66 -0.28 -19.02 2.49
C GLN A 66 0.60 -19.23 1.25
N LYS A 67 0.32 -18.51 0.16
CA LYS A 67 1.07 -18.63 -1.08
C LYS A 67 2.53 -18.24 -0.87
N GLY A 68 3.43 -19.21 -1.05
CA GLY A 68 4.88 -18.99 -1.02
C GLY A 68 5.54 -19.02 0.36
N TRP A 69 4.83 -19.45 1.41
CA TRP A 69 5.38 -19.54 2.79
C TRP A 69 6.60 -20.47 2.91
N GLY A 70 6.65 -21.50 2.05
CA GLY A 70 7.76 -22.44 1.96
C GLY A 70 8.92 -21.98 1.09
N PHE A 71 8.79 -20.86 0.37
CA PHE A 71 9.86 -20.41 -0.51
C PHE A 71 11.04 -19.89 0.30
N ARG A 72 12.23 -20.26 -0.14
CA ARG A 72 13.51 -19.76 0.39
C ARG A 72 14.22 -19.10 -0.77
N GLY A 73 14.80 -17.93 -0.53
CA GLY A 73 15.46 -17.15 -1.56
C GLY A 73 15.97 -15.82 -1.00
N VAL A 74 16.69 -15.09 -1.85
CA VAL A 74 17.19 -13.75 -1.55
C VAL A 74 16.40 -12.75 -2.38
N HIS A 75 15.78 -11.78 -1.73
CA HIS A 75 15.26 -10.60 -2.39
C HIS A 75 16.15 -9.42 -1.99
N LYS A 76 16.83 -8.81 -2.96
CA LYS A 76 17.65 -7.61 -2.71
C LYS A 76 17.62 -6.75 -3.96
N ALA A 77 17.40 -5.47 -3.79
CA ALA A 77 17.49 -4.45 -4.81
C ALA A 77 18.64 -3.50 -4.50
N ILE A 78 19.44 -3.21 -5.52
CA ILE A 78 20.45 -2.17 -5.51
C ILE A 78 20.11 -1.22 -6.64
N ILE A 79 19.91 0.06 -6.32
CA ILE A 79 19.56 1.09 -7.29
C ILE A 79 20.54 2.25 -7.16
N CYS A 80 21.13 2.61 -8.30
CA CYS A 80 21.84 3.86 -8.49
C CYS A 80 21.06 4.68 -9.52
N GLY A 81 20.60 5.87 -9.15
CA GLY A 81 19.80 6.69 -10.05
C GLY A 81 19.62 8.11 -9.55
N LYS A 82 18.72 8.84 -10.22
CA LYS A 82 18.40 10.22 -9.85
C LYS A 82 17.05 10.31 -9.16
N ILE A 83 16.95 11.16 -8.15
CA ILE A 83 15.69 11.38 -7.43
C ILE A 83 14.71 12.14 -8.32
N GLY A 84 13.54 11.56 -8.55
CA GLY A 84 12.46 12.20 -9.31
C GLY A 84 11.63 13.14 -8.43
N ASN A 85 11.01 12.55 -7.40
CA ASN A 85 10.23 13.28 -6.41
C ASN A 85 11.00 13.32 -5.09
N VAL A 86 10.98 14.48 -4.43
CA VAL A 86 11.60 14.66 -3.11
C VAL A 86 11.00 13.69 -2.07
N PRO A 87 11.77 13.26 -1.07
CA PRO A 87 11.25 12.38 -0.04
C PRO A 87 10.17 13.03 0.80
N VAL A 88 9.06 12.30 0.97
CA VAL A 88 7.92 12.71 1.79
C VAL A 88 7.79 11.72 2.95
N GLN A 89 7.94 12.22 4.18
CA GLN A 89 7.69 11.44 5.38
C GLN A 89 6.20 11.38 5.68
N LYS A 90 5.70 10.18 5.97
CA LYS A 90 4.31 9.92 6.35
C LYS A 90 4.28 9.15 7.66
N ILE A 91 3.35 9.52 8.53
CA ILE A 91 3.08 8.79 9.77
C ILE A 91 2.00 7.76 9.45
N LEU A 92 2.29 6.49 9.72
CA LEU A 92 1.35 5.39 9.56
C LEU A 92 0.39 5.32 10.77
N ARG A 93 -0.72 4.58 10.60
CA ARG A 93 -1.70 4.35 11.68
C ARG A 93 -1.12 3.63 12.90
N ASN A 94 -0.02 2.90 12.72
CA ASN A 94 0.70 2.23 13.79
C ASN A 94 1.69 3.16 14.54
N GLY A 95 1.74 4.45 14.19
CA GLY A 95 2.64 5.44 14.78
C GLY A 95 4.05 5.46 14.20
N ARG A 96 4.42 4.51 13.32
CA ARG A 96 5.74 4.49 12.66
C ARG A 96 5.80 5.49 11.51
N THR A 97 6.99 6.01 11.25
CA THR A 97 7.19 6.88 10.08
C THR A 97 7.65 6.07 8.87
N VAL A 98 7.23 6.51 7.68
CA VAL A 98 7.69 5.96 6.41
C VAL A 98 8.00 7.11 5.47
N THR A 99 9.23 7.15 4.96
CA THR A 99 9.64 8.13 3.96
C THR A 99 9.55 7.52 2.56
N ILE A 100 8.88 8.20 1.65
CA ILE A 100 8.63 7.70 0.29
C ILE A 100 9.19 8.68 -0.74
N PHE A 101 9.90 8.15 -1.73
CA PHE A 101 10.39 8.90 -2.89
C PHE A 101 10.46 8.02 -4.14
N THR A 102 10.78 8.63 -5.28
CA THR A 102 10.98 7.93 -6.54
C THR A 102 12.40 8.12 -7.07
N VAL A 103 12.98 7.06 -7.60
CA VAL A 103 14.29 7.08 -8.23
C VAL A 103 14.15 6.67 -9.69
N GLY A 104 14.67 7.50 -10.59
CA GLY A 104 14.74 7.22 -12.02
C GLY A 104 16.07 6.59 -12.39
N THR A 105 16.02 5.48 -13.11
CA THR A 105 17.18 4.87 -13.78
C THR A 105 17.01 4.97 -15.29
N GLY A 106 18.00 5.51 -16.00
CA GLY A 106 17.98 5.67 -17.45
C GLY A 106 19.32 5.26 -18.09
N GLY A 107 19.40 5.30 -19.42
CA GLY A 107 20.65 5.07 -20.16
C GLY A 107 20.85 3.66 -20.72
N MET A 108 19.85 2.78 -20.61
CA MET A 108 19.88 1.50 -21.34
C MET A 108 19.49 1.76 -22.80
N PHE A 109 20.33 1.38 -23.76
CA PHE A 109 19.99 1.44 -25.19
C PHE A 109 19.28 0.16 -25.63
N ASP A 110 18.37 0.23 -26.60
CA ASP A 110 17.74 -0.96 -27.16
C ASP A 110 18.65 -1.60 -28.20
N GLN A 111 19.42 -2.61 -27.78
CA GLN A 111 20.35 -3.34 -28.64
C GLN A 111 19.64 -4.19 -29.72
N ARG A 112 18.32 -4.34 -29.67
CA ARG A 112 17.55 -5.21 -30.58
C ARG A 112 17.22 -4.54 -31.92
N ASN A 113 17.22 -3.21 -31.98
CA ASN A 113 16.90 -2.47 -33.20
C ASN A 113 18.20 -2.02 -33.90
N ILE A 114 18.62 -2.81 -34.90
CA ILE A 114 19.87 -2.64 -35.67
C ILE A 114 19.93 -1.32 -36.49
N GLY A 115 18.88 -0.51 -36.52
CA GLY A 115 18.82 0.79 -37.21
C GLY A 115 18.54 2.00 -36.30
N SER A 116 18.30 1.78 -35.02
CA SER A 116 17.93 2.79 -34.01
C SER A 116 19.04 2.93 -32.96
N LYS A 117 20.30 2.90 -33.41
CA LYS A 117 21.48 2.59 -32.57
C LYS A 117 21.64 3.45 -31.31
N ASP A 118 21.02 4.63 -31.24
CA ASP A 118 21.33 5.62 -30.19
C ASP A 118 20.11 6.15 -29.42
N LEU A 119 18.90 5.58 -29.58
CA LEU A 119 17.75 6.04 -28.79
C LEU A 119 17.77 5.37 -27.40
N PRO A 120 17.93 6.13 -26.30
CA PRO A 120 17.87 5.57 -24.96
C PRO A 120 16.46 5.06 -24.66
N LYS A 121 16.37 3.92 -23.97
CA LYS A 121 15.09 3.42 -23.44
C LYS A 121 14.47 4.44 -22.50
N PRO A 122 13.13 4.48 -22.42
CA PRO A 122 12.45 5.32 -21.46
C PRO A 122 12.92 5.02 -20.04
N ALA A 123 13.11 6.08 -19.25
CA ALA A 123 13.53 5.96 -17.87
C ALA A 123 12.57 5.07 -17.08
N GLN A 124 13.15 4.17 -16.27
CA GLN A 124 12.40 3.34 -15.34
C GLN A 124 12.30 4.05 -14.00
N TRP A 125 11.12 4.06 -13.42
CA TRP A 125 10.83 4.74 -12.16
C TRP A 125 10.60 3.71 -11.07
N HIS A 126 11.41 3.80 -10.02
CA HIS A 126 11.38 2.89 -8.88
C HIS A 126 10.82 3.63 -7.68
N ARG A 127 9.87 3.00 -6.99
CA ARG A 127 9.30 3.53 -5.75
C ARG A 127 10.10 3.03 -4.56
N ILE A 128 10.67 3.95 -3.80
CA ILE A 128 11.43 3.62 -2.59
C ILE A 128 10.56 3.93 -1.38
N ALA A 129 10.47 2.97 -0.46
CA ALA A 129 9.77 3.09 0.81
C ALA A 129 10.76 2.83 1.96
N VAL A 130 11.07 3.86 2.73
CA VAL A 130 12.02 3.78 3.84
C VAL A 130 11.25 3.63 5.13
N HIS A 131 11.40 2.47 5.76
CA HIS A 131 10.74 2.11 7.02
C HIS A 131 11.63 2.34 8.25
N ASN A 132 12.93 2.57 8.05
CA ASN A 132 13.83 2.96 9.11
C ASN A 132 13.70 4.47 9.36
N ASP A 133 13.39 4.85 10.60
CA ASP A 133 13.13 6.24 10.98
C ASP A 133 14.39 7.12 10.82
N GLU A 134 15.58 6.59 11.14
CA GLU A 134 16.85 7.32 11.03
C GLU A 134 17.24 7.57 9.58
N LEU A 135 17.17 6.53 8.74
CA LEU A 135 17.40 6.65 7.30
C LEU A 135 16.32 7.50 6.63
N GLY A 136 15.09 7.45 7.13
CA GLY A 136 13.98 8.28 6.67
C GLY A 136 14.22 9.76 6.96
N ALA A 137 14.73 10.10 8.15
CA ALA A 137 15.10 11.46 8.52
C ALA A 137 16.31 11.96 7.70
N TYR A 138 17.35 11.13 7.55
CA TYR A 138 18.48 11.40 6.67
C TYR A 138 18.01 11.68 5.23
N ALA A 139 17.12 10.84 4.71
CA ALA A 139 16.60 10.98 3.36
C ALA A 139 15.93 12.35 3.16
N VAL A 140 15.04 12.75 4.08
CA VAL A 140 14.35 14.05 3.99
C VAL A 140 15.32 15.22 4.08
N GLN A 141 16.38 15.12 4.89
CA GLN A 141 17.34 16.21 5.09
C GLN A 141 18.33 16.36 3.93
N GLN A 142 18.79 15.24 3.36
CA GLN A 142 19.92 15.23 2.43
C GLN A 142 19.53 15.02 0.97
N LEU A 143 18.42 14.32 0.69
CA LEU A 143 18.05 13.97 -0.68
C LEU A 143 17.24 15.10 -1.32
N VAL A 144 17.85 15.70 -2.35
CA VAL A 144 17.22 16.76 -3.16
C VAL A 144 16.85 16.21 -4.54
N LYS A 145 15.78 16.75 -5.12
CA LYS A 145 15.35 16.43 -6.50
C LYS A 145 16.54 16.51 -7.47
N ASN A 146 16.59 15.58 -8.42
CA ASN A 146 17.64 15.42 -9.43
C ASN A 146 19.04 15.06 -8.89
N SER A 147 19.21 14.87 -7.58
CA SER A 147 20.47 14.37 -7.03
C SER A 147 20.63 12.88 -7.29
N SER A 148 21.88 12.43 -7.45
CA SER A 148 22.22 11.01 -7.59
C SER A 148 22.18 10.32 -6.23
N VAL A 149 21.58 9.14 -6.17
CA VAL A 149 21.40 8.38 -4.93
C VAL A 149 21.70 6.89 -5.17
N PHE A 150 22.34 6.29 -4.18
CA PHE A 150 22.48 4.85 -4.00
C PHE A 150 21.45 4.36 -2.97
N VAL A 151 20.70 3.32 -3.31
CA VAL A 151 19.71 2.69 -2.43
C VAL A 151 19.91 1.17 -2.48
N GLU A 152 20.07 0.57 -1.30
CA GLU A 152 20.03 -0.88 -1.09
C GLU A 152 18.82 -1.22 -0.21
N GLY A 153 18.04 -2.21 -0.59
CA GLY A 153 16.90 -2.68 0.19
C GLY A 153 16.27 -3.95 -0.37
N ASP A 154 15.05 -4.23 0.05
CA ASP A 154 14.31 -5.44 -0.27
C ASP A 154 13.24 -5.16 -1.33
N ILE A 155 13.05 -6.08 -2.27
CA ILE A 155 11.95 -5.98 -3.24
C ILE A 155 10.69 -6.54 -2.60
N GLU A 156 9.71 -5.69 -2.34
CA GLU A 156 8.42 -6.06 -1.78
C GLU A 156 7.29 -5.66 -2.73
N THR A 157 6.22 -6.45 -2.77
CA THR A 157 5.01 -6.06 -3.49
C THR A 157 3.92 -5.79 -2.48
N ARG A 158 3.51 -4.53 -2.34
CA ARG A 158 2.35 -4.19 -1.53
C ARG A 158 1.08 -4.46 -2.32
N VAL A 159 0.12 -5.08 -1.66
CA VAL A 159 -1.21 -5.31 -2.22
C VAL A 159 -2.21 -4.46 -1.46
N TYR A 160 -3.05 -3.74 -2.20
CA TYR A 160 -4.11 -2.93 -1.62
C TYR A 160 -5.33 -2.93 -2.53
N ASN A 161 -6.50 -2.85 -1.91
CA ASN A 161 -7.77 -2.76 -2.62
C ASN A 161 -8.03 -1.29 -2.92
N ASP A 162 -8.20 -0.97 -4.21
CA ASP A 162 -8.61 0.36 -4.61
C ASP A 162 -10.10 0.55 -4.27
N SER A 163 -10.38 1.39 -3.28
CA SER A 163 -11.75 1.63 -2.81
C SER A 163 -12.67 2.20 -3.90
N ILE A 164 -12.12 2.81 -4.95
CA ILE A 164 -12.91 3.44 -6.01
C ILE A 164 -13.30 2.42 -7.08
N ASN A 165 -12.34 1.58 -7.47
CA ASN A 165 -12.50 0.65 -8.59
C ASN A 165 -12.84 -0.78 -8.14
N GLY A 166 -12.80 -1.06 -6.83
CA GLY A 166 -12.98 -2.40 -6.26
C GLY A 166 -11.87 -3.39 -6.63
N THR A 167 -10.85 -2.96 -7.39
CA THR A 167 -9.79 -3.82 -7.92
C THR A 167 -8.62 -3.95 -6.95
N VAL A 168 -8.08 -5.16 -6.84
CA VAL A 168 -6.85 -5.44 -6.10
C VAL A 168 -5.64 -4.97 -6.91
N LYS A 169 -4.82 -4.08 -6.34
CA LYS A 169 -3.63 -3.53 -6.99
C LYS A 169 -2.36 -4.04 -6.31
N ASN A 170 -1.46 -4.57 -7.13
CA ASN A 170 -0.12 -4.98 -6.73
C ASN A 170 0.87 -3.91 -7.15
N ILE A 171 1.59 -3.32 -6.19
CA ILE A 171 2.60 -2.30 -6.48
C ILE A 171 3.96 -2.79 -5.97
N PRO A 172 4.92 -3.04 -6.86
CA PRO A 172 6.28 -3.33 -6.46
C PRO A 172 6.93 -2.07 -5.89
N GLU A 173 7.66 -2.25 -4.81
CA GLU A 173 8.41 -1.21 -4.13
C GLU A 173 9.70 -1.77 -3.55
N ILE A 174 10.65 -0.87 -3.34
CA ILE A 174 11.92 -1.20 -2.71
C ILE A 174 11.85 -0.67 -1.29
N CYS A 175 11.78 -1.61 -0.36
CA CYS A 175 11.64 -1.38 1.06
C CYS A 175 13.02 -1.33 1.70
N VAL A 176 13.37 -0.18 2.28
CA VAL A 176 14.57 -0.02 3.09
C VAL A 176 14.16 -0.23 4.54
N ARG A 177 14.49 -1.41 5.08
CA ARG A 177 14.24 -1.79 6.48
C ARG A 177 15.51 -1.61 7.32
N ARG A 178 16.00 -2.67 7.97
CA ARG A 178 17.12 -2.56 8.93
C ARG A 178 18.49 -2.65 8.27
N ASP A 179 18.62 -3.51 7.28
CA ASP A 179 19.86 -3.82 6.56
C ASP A 179 20.03 -3.00 5.27
N GLY A 180 19.00 -2.25 4.90
CA GLY A 180 19.05 -1.37 3.74
C GLY A 180 19.94 -0.14 3.96
N ARG A 181 20.44 0.43 2.86
CA ARG A 181 21.40 1.54 2.87
C ARG A 181 20.92 2.63 1.92
N ILE A 182 21.15 3.89 2.30
CA ILE A 182 20.83 5.04 1.47
C ILE A 182 22.02 5.99 1.52
N ARG A 183 22.57 6.33 0.35
CA ARG A 183 23.69 7.27 0.25
C ARG A 183 23.46 8.27 -0.86
N LEU A 184 23.60 9.56 -0.52
CA LEU A 184 23.66 10.64 -1.49
C LEU A 184 25.02 10.59 -2.22
N ILE A 185 24.99 10.62 -3.55
CA ILE A 185 26.20 10.73 -4.38
C ILE A 185 26.35 12.21 -4.77
N LYS A 186 27.37 12.87 -4.23
CA LYS A 186 27.60 14.30 -4.46
C LYS A 186 28.13 14.54 -5.88
N THR A 187 27.78 15.69 -6.46
CA THR A 187 28.09 16.08 -7.86
C THR A 187 29.60 16.20 -8.18
N GLY A 188 30.50 16.10 -7.20
CA GLY A 188 31.96 16.04 -7.41
C GLY A 188 32.57 14.63 -7.36
N GLU A 189 31.81 13.63 -6.90
CA GLU A 189 32.20 12.23 -6.91
C GLU A 189 31.69 11.62 -8.22
N SER A 190 32.59 11.28 -9.14
CA SER A 190 32.20 10.67 -10.41
C SER A 190 31.56 9.31 -10.16
N VAL A 191 30.26 9.16 -10.41
CA VAL A 191 29.48 7.92 -10.22
C VAL A 191 30.14 6.70 -10.89
N SER A 192 30.90 6.90 -11.96
CA SER A 192 31.63 5.85 -12.67
C SER A 192 32.87 5.31 -11.94
N ASN A 193 33.43 6.09 -10.99
CA ASN A 193 34.66 5.73 -10.28
C ASN A 193 34.41 5.25 -8.85
N ILE A 194 33.19 5.38 -8.31
CA ILE A 194 32.86 4.90 -6.97
C ILE A 194 32.57 3.41 -7.07
N SER A 195 33.37 2.60 -6.37
CA SER A 195 33.12 1.16 -6.33
C SER A 195 31.83 0.85 -5.56
N LEU A 196 31.16 -0.25 -5.90
CA LEU A 196 29.93 -0.66 -5.21
C LEU A 196 30.19 -0.92 -3.71
N ASP A 197 31.38 -1.41 -3.35
CA ASP A 197 31.77 -1.63 -1.97
C ASP A 197 32.01 -0.31 -1.22
N GLU A 198 32.57 0.69 -1.88
CA GLU A 198 32.71 2.04 -1.30
C GLU A 198 31.35 2.71 -1.08
N LEU A 199 30.39 2.53 -1.99
CA LEU A 199 29.00 2.97 -1.78
C LEU A 199 28.36 2.29 -0.58
N ARG A 200 28.76 1.05 -0.31
CA ARG A 200 28.28 0.25 0.80
C ARG A 200 28.91 0.66 2.13
N GLU A 201 30.13 1.18 2.18
CA GLU A 201 30.81 1.55 3.44
C GLU A 201 30.39 2.93 4.04
N GLY A 202 29.31 3.54 3.57
CA GLY A 202 28.85 4.86 4.03
C GLY A 202 27.78 4.86 5.12
N LEU A 203 28.19 5.22 6.34
CA LEU A 203 27.45 5.59 7.58
C LEU A 203 26.38 4.61 8.11
N PHE A 204 26.85 3.92 9.16
CA PHE A 204 26.29 2.87 10.04
C PHE A 204 26.24 1.45 9.46
#